data_AF-A0A2P6TEG8-F1
#
_entry.id   AF-A0A2P6TEG8-F1
#
_cell.length_a   1.000
_cell.length_b   1.000
_cell.length_c   1.000
_cell.angle_alpha   90.00
_cell.angle_beta   90.00
_cell.angle_gamma   90.00
#
_symmetry.space_group_name_H-M   'P 1'
#
loop_
_entity.id
_entity.type
_entity.pdbx_description
1 polymer ?
#
loop_
_entity_poly.entity_id
_entity_poly.type
_entity_poly.pdbx_seq_one_letter_code
_entity_poly.pdbx_strand_id
1 'polypeptide(L)'
;MWDLKERETLWSQENQARLVRIVAGYQLDLDVEEVEQRLAELQVLLPQLATRCAYLKPSTLAALLRDPAGALVPRLLSLRELLPGCDIGAAAAAEPELLLLRGLSEVQADVARLQQLLGPVADLAALVQRQPRFLDAECVGEVLEELRRLMPGKDAAQMLLADPSWLLRVERGRKRLGDDPDT
;
A
#
# COMPACT_ATOMS: atom_id res chain seq x y z
N MET A 1 -41.06 -23.56 -11.60
CA MET A 1 -40.54 -23.70 -10.22
C MET A 1 -39.16 -23.07 -10.24
N TRP A 2 -39.11 -21.74 -10.12
CA TRP A 2 -37.86 -20.98 -10.13
C TRP A 2 -37.12 -21.28 -8.83
N ASP A 3 -35.92 -21.83 -8.96
CA ASP A 3 -35.09 -22.29 -7.85
C ASP A 3 -34.68 -21.06 -7.01
N LEU A 4 -35.22 -21.01 -5.79
CA LEU A 4 -35.02 -19.93 -4.80
C LEU A 4 -33.59 -19.94 -4.22
N LYS A 5 -32.66 -20.68 -4.84
CA LYS A 5 -31.26 -20.86 -4.39
C LYS A 5 -30.33 -19.71 -4.77
N GLU A 6 -30.74 -18.81 -5.65
CA GLU A 6 -29.93 -17.64 -6.04
C GLU A 6 -30.02 -16.46 -5.05
N ARG A 7 -30.91 -16.52 -4.05
CA ARG A 7 -31.16 -15.39 -3.13
C ARG A 7 -30.27 -15.33 -1.89
N GLU A 8 -29.45 -16.34 -1.66
CA GLU A 8 -28.48 -16.37 -0.56
C GLU A 8 -27.08 -16.67 -1.08
N THR A 9 -26.59 -15.88 -2.04
CA THR A 9 -25.13 -15.70 -2.13
C THR A 9 -24.68 -15.00 -0.85
N LEU A 10 -24.42 -15.80 0.19
CA LEU A 10 -23.75 -15.36 1.40
C LEU A 10 -22.52 -14.59 0.98
N TRP A 11 -22.46 -13.32 1.37
CA TRP A 11 -21.34 -12.44 1.09
C TRP A 11 -20.13 -12.90 1.91
N SER A 12 -19.46 -13.95 1.44
CA SER A 12 -18.27 -14.56 2.04
C SER A 12 -17.00 -13.91 1.49
N GLN A 13 -15.89 -14.01 2.23
CA GLN A 13 -14.57 -13.56 1.75
C GLN A 13 -14.16 -14.26 0.44
N GLU A 14 -14.55 -15.52 0.27
CA GLU A 14 -14.28 -16.28 -0.95
C GLU A 14 -15.04 -15.71 -2.16
N ASN A 15 -16.31 -15.34 -1.98
CA ASN A 15 -17.11 -14.69 -3.02
C ASN A 15 -16.56 -13.29 -3.36
N GLN A 16 -16.11 -12.53 -2.36
CA GLN A 16 -15.44 -11.24 -2.57
C GLN A 16 -14.14 -11.42 -3.37
N ALA A 17 -13.26 -12.33 -2.94
CA ALA A 17 -12.00 -12.61 -3.64
C ALA A 17 -12.27 -13.06 -5.09
N ARG A 18 -13.31 -13.87 -5.33
CA ARG A 18 -13.71 -14.27 -6.68
C ARG A 18 -14.15 -13.07 -7.53
N LEU A 19 -14.97 -12.17 -6.99
CA LEU A 19 -15.40 -10.96 -7.70
C LEU A 19 -14.22 -10.04 -8.02
N VAL A 20 -13.31 -9.83 -7.06
CA VAL A 20 -12.11 -9.01 -7.27
C VAL A 20 -11.25 -9.59 -8.41
N ARG A 21 -11.05 -10.91 -8.44
CA ARG A 21 -10.31 -11.60 -9.51
C ARG A 21 -10.98 -11.44 -10.87
N ILE A 22 -12.30 -11.66 -10.95
CA ILE A 22 -13.07 -11.51 -12.20
C ILE A 22 -12.95 -10.09 -12.75
N VAL A 23 -13.16 -9.08 -11.90
CA VAL A 23 -13.07 -7.67 -12.31
C VAL A 23 -11.65 -7.30 -12.72
N ALA A 24 -10.62 -7.80 -12.02
CA ALA A 24 -9.22 -7.59 -12.42
C ALA A 24 -8.89 -8.23 -13.77
N GLY A 25 -9.39 -9.44 -14.04
CA GLY A 25 -9.25 -10.12 -15.33
C GLY A 25 -9.87 -9.31 -16.48
N TYR A 26 -11.10 -8.82 -16.30
CA TYR A 26 -11.74 -7.94 -17.29
C TYR A 26 -10.93 -6.66 -17.58
N GLN A 27 -10.24 -6.09 -16.59
CA GLN A 27 -9.43 -4.88 -16.79
C GLN A 27 -8.14 -5.12 -17.58
N LEU A 28 -7.68 -6.37 -17.65
CA LEU A 28 -6.47 -6.77 -18.35
C LEU A 28 -6.75 -7.56 -19.63
N ASP A 29 -8.03 -7.77 -19.97
CA ASP A 29 -8.47 -8.66 -21.05
C ASP A 29 -7.89 -10.08 -20.93
N LEU A 30 -7.87 -10.60 -19.70
CA LEU A 30 -7.39 -11.94 -19.37
C LEU A 30 -8.57 -12.87 -19.09
N ASP A 31 -8.43 -14.13 -19.48
CA ASP A 31 -9.34 -15.18 -19.03
C ASP A 31 -9.07 -15.58 -17.57
N VAL A 32 -9.96 -16.41 -17.03
CA VAL A 32 -9.90 -16.83 -15.63
C VAL A 32 -8.67 -17.70 -15.36
N GLU A 33 -8.25 -18.54 -16.31
CA GLU A 33 -7.12 -19.46 -16.13
C GLU A 33 -5.80 -18.68 -16.02
N GLU A 34 -5.61 -17.69 -16.88
CA GLU A 34 -4.45 -16.80 -16.87
C GLU A 34 -4.40 -15.93 -15.60
N VAL A 35 -5.56 -15.44 -15.12
CA VAL A 35 -5.63 -14.71 -13.84
C VAL A 35 -5.22 -15.60 -12.67
N GLU A 36 -5.72 -16.84 -12.60
CA GLU A 36 -5.35 -17.78 -11.53
C GLU A 36 -3.88 -18.18 -11.60
N GLN A 37 -3.33 -18.36 -12.80
CA GLN A 37 -1.91 -18.67 -13.00
C GLN A 37 -1.02 -17.52 -12.49
N ARG A 38 -1.29 -16.28 -12.91
CA ARG A 38 -0.53 -15.10 -12.44
C ARG A 38 -0.69 -14.88 -10.95
N LEU A 39 -1.87 -15.17 -10.39
CA LEU A 39 -2.10 -15.08 -8.96
C LEU A 39 -1.30 -16.14 -8.18
N ALA A 40 -1.19 -17.36 -8.71
CA ALA A 40 -0.36 -18.41 -8.12
C ALA A 40 1.12 -18.01 -8.12
N GLU A 41 1.62 -17.40 -9.20
CA GLU A 41 2.98 -16.86 -9.25
C GLU A 41 3.18 -15.73 -8.22
N LEU A 42 2.24 -14.80 -8.14
CA LEU A 42 2.25 -13.72 -7.15
C LEU A 42 2.21 -14.27 -5.71
N GLN A 43 1.47 -15.35 -5.47
CA GLN A 43 1.40 -16.00 -4.16
C GLN A 43 2.73 -16.63 -3.74
N VAL A 44 3.51 -17.15 -4.69
CA VAL A 44 4.86 -17.67 -4.40
C VAL A 44 5.79 -16.55 -3.95
N LEU A 45 5.70 -15.37 -4.57
CA LEU A 45 6.56 -14.23 -4.26
C LEU A 45 6.09 -13.44 -3.02
N LEU A 46 4.78 -13.26 -2.87
CA LEU A 46 4.14 -12.42 -1.85
C LEU A 46 2.93 -13.16 -1.24
N PRO A 47 3.17 -14.20 -0.42
CA PRO A 47 2.09 -14.99 0.15
C PRO A 47 1.15 -14.16 1.04
N GLN A 48 1.66 -13.13 1.71
CA GLN A 48 0.84 -12.23 2.54
C GLN A 48 -0.10 -11.35 1.72
N LEU A 49 0.24 -11.05 0.47
CA LEU A 49 -0.61 -10.27 -0.43
C LEU A 49 -1.75 -11.14 -0.96
N ALA A 50 -1.46 -12.41 -1.30
CA ALA A 50 -2.44 -13.36 -1.78
C ALA A 50 -3.58 -13.62 -0.77
N THR A 51 -3.25 -13.71 0.53
CA THR A 51 -4.27 -13.86 1.59
C THR A 51 -5.17 -12.62 1.75
N ARG A 52 -4.74 -11.47 1.21
CA ARG A 52 -5.47 -10.20 1.27
C ARG A 52 -6.20 -9.84 -0.02
N CYS A 53 -6.19 -10.70 -1.03
CA CYS A 53 -6.83 -10.43 -2.33
C CYS A 53 -8.29 -9.99 -2.22
N ALA A 54 -9.06 -10.55 -1.27
CA ALA A 54 -10.46 -10.16 -1.04
C ALA A 54 -10.64 -8.67 -0.67
N TYR A 55 -9.60 -8.04 -0.11
CA TYR A 55 -9.61 -6.66 0.38
C TYR A 55 -8.89 -5.68 -0.55
N LEU A 56 -8.27 -6.18 -1.62
CA LEU A 56 -7.65 -5.33 -2.63
C LEU A 56 -8.73 -4.73 -3.52
N LYS A 57 -8.51 -3.49 -3.95
CA LYS A 57 -9.30 -2.94 -5.05
C LYS A 57 -9.01 -3.76 -6.31
N PRO A 58 -10.00 -4.07 -7.14
CA PRO A 58 -9.78 -4.78 -8.40
C PRO A 58 -8.72 -4.14 -9.29
N SER A 59 -8.67 -2.79 -9.34
CA SER A 59 -7.66 -2.04 -10.08
C SER A 59 -6.23 -2.23 -9.56
N THR A 60 -6.07 -2.32 -8.24
CA THR A 60 -4.78 -2.60 -7.61
C THR A 60 -4.33 -4.02 -7.94
N LEU A 61 -5.24 -4.99 -7.86
CA LEU A 61 -4.92 -6.37 -8.25
C LEU A 61 -4.59 -6.46 -9.74
N ALA A 62 -5.37 -5.82 -10.62
CA ALA A 62 -5.07 -5.77 -12.05
C ALA A 62 -3.70 -5.15 -12.34
N ALA A 63 -3.34 -4.07 -11.65
CA ALA A 63 -2.01 -3.46 -11.80
C ALA A 63 -0.88 -4.42 -11.37
N LEU A 64 -1.10 -5.20 -10.29
CA LEU A 64 -0.13 -6.20 -9.83
C LEU A 64 0.00 -7.40 -10.78
N LEU A 65 -1.10 -7.82 -11.42
CA LEU A 65 -1.12 -8.93 -12.37
C LEU A 65 -0.67 -8.52 -13.78
N ARG A 66 -0.53 -7.22 -14.06
CA ARG A 66 -0.13 -6.71 -15.37
C ARG A 66 1.29 -7.17 -15.74
N ASP A 67 2.22 -7.02 -14.80
CA ASP A 67 3.62 -7.36 -15.01
C ASP A 67 3.89 -8.81 -14.58
N PRO A 68 4.69 -9.56 -15.35
CA PRO A 68 5.03 -10.94 -15.00
C PRO A 68 5.84 -10.98 -13.71
N ALA A 69 5.73 -12.10 -12.98
CA ALA A 69 6.43 -12.33 -11.71
C ALA A 69 7.95 -12.10 -11.80
N GLY A 70 8.55 -12.30 -12.98
CA GLY A 70 9.97 -12.02 -13.24
C GLY A 70 10.38 -10.55 -13.04
N ALA A 71 9.49 -9.58 -13.27
CA ALA A 71 9.77 -8.17 -13.04
C ALA A 71 9.68 -7.79 -11.54
N LEU A 72 8.89 -8.54 -10.77
CA LEU A 72 8.68 -8.28 -9.35
C LEU A 72 9.89 -8.67 -8.49
N VAL A 73 10.62 -9.73 -8.84
CA VAL A 73 11.78 -10.20 -8.05
C VAL A 73 12.89 -9.14 -7.94
N PRO A 74 13.42 -8.56 -9.03
CA PRO A 74 14.42 -7.48 -8.95
C PRO A 74 13.92 -6.28 -8.14
N ARG A 75 12.62 -5.96 -8.23
CA ARG A 75 12.01 -4.89 -7.46
C ARG A 75 12.04 -5.19 -5.95
N LEU A 76 11.63 -6.38 -5.53
CA LEU A 76 11.64 -6.78 -4.12
C LEU A 76 13.06 -6.78 -3.54
N LEU A 77 14.06 -7.20 -4.32
CA LEU A 77 15.47 -7.11 -3.94
C LEU A 77 15.90 -5.66 -3.74
N SER A 78 15.57 -4.78 -4.69
CA SER A 78 15.90 -3.35 -4.61
C SER A 78 15.25 -2.67 -3.39
N LEU A 79 14.00 -3.02 -3.09
CA LEU A 79 13.31 -2.51 -1.89
C LEU A 79 13.96 -3.00 -0.60
N ARG A 80 14.46 -4.24 -0.57
CA ARG A 80 15.17 -4.81 0.58
C ARG A 80 16.53 -4.14 0.81
N GLU A 81 17.23 -3.75 -0.26
CA GLU A 81 18.46 -2.97 -0.17
C GLU A 81 18.19 -1.55 0.34
N LEU A 82 17.08 -0.95 -0.11
CA LEU A 82 16.68 0.41 0.27
C LEU A 82 16.18 0.51 1.72
N LEU A 83 15.49 -0.52 2.22
CA LEU A 83 14.92 -0.60 3.57
C LEU A 83 15.45 -1.84 4.30
N PRO A 84 16.74 -1.87 4.66
CA PRO A 84 17.35 -3.04 5.26
C PRO A 84 16.69 -3.39 6.59
N GLY A 85 16.24 -4.65 6.72
CA GLY A 85 15.55 -5.14 7.92
C GLY A 85 14.02 -5.03 7.88
N CYS A 86 13.45 -4.36 6.88
CA CYS A 86 12.01 -4.38 6.63
C CYS A 86 11.61 -5.70 5.94
N ASP A 87 10.56 -6.35 6.44
CA ASP A 87 9.80 -7.38 5.74
C ASP A 87 8.98 -6.72 4.63
N ILE A 88 9.63 -6.59 3.47
CA ILE A 88 9.03 -6.03 2.26
C ILE A 88 7.75 -6.77 1.86
N GLY A 89 7.66 -8.08 2.12
CA GLY A 89 6.47 -8.86 1.78
C GLY A 89 5.25 -8.41 2.60
N ALA A 90 5.43 -8.28 3.91
CA ALA A 90 4.40 -7.77 4.80
C ALA A 90 4.04 -6.30 4.50
N ALA A 91 5.04 -5.44 4.27
CA ALA A 91 4.83 -4.02 3.96
C ALA A 91 4.10 -3.83 2.62
N ALA A 92 4.51 -4.57 1.58
CA ALA A 92 3.89 -4.53 0.27
C ALA A 92 2.47 -5.13 0.26
N ALA A 93 2.21 -6.14 1.09
CA ALA A 93 0.86 -6.67 1.29
C ALA A 93 -0.07 -5.66 1.99
N ALA A 94 0.48 -4.75 2.79
CA ALA A 94 -0.27 -3.72 3.46
C ALA A 94 -0.53 -2.49 2.60
N GLU A 95 0.46 -2.02 1.85
CA GLU A 95 0.35 -0.86 0.96
C GLU A 95 0.97 -1.16 -0.43
N PRO A 96 0.32 -2.00 -1.25
CA PRO A 96 0.86 -2.38 -2.57
C PRO A 96 0.97 -1.18 -3.51
N GLU A 97 0.07 -0.21 -3.40
CA GLU A 97 0.12 1.02 -4.21
C GLU A 97 1.41 1.82 -3.94
N LEU A 98 1.88 1.87 -2.69
CA LEU A 98 3.11 2.58 -2.33
C LEU A 98 4.37 1.80 -2.69
N LEU A 99 4.41 0.50 -2.41
CA LEU A 99 5.64 -0.29 -2.55
C LEU A 99 5.77 -0.96 -3.92
N LEU A 100 4.68 -1.31 -4.60
CA LEU A 100 4.72 -2.14 -5.81
C LEU A 100 4.32 -1.39 -7.09
N LEU A 101 3.39 -0.43 -6.99
CA LEU A 101 2.82 0.22 -8.18
C LEU A 101 3.46 1.56 -8.56
N ARG A 102 4.36 2.08 -7.72
CA ARG A 102 5.16 3.30 -8.01
C ARG A 102 6.47 2.98 -8.71
N GLY A 103 7.08 3.93 -9.41
CA GLY A 103 8.45 3.77 -9.90
C GLY A 103 9.44 3.55 -8.75
N LEU A 104 10.42 2.64 -8.92
CA LEU A 104 11.45 2.41 -7.88
C LEU A 104 12.23 3.70 -7.55
N SER A 105 12.49 4.53 -8.56
CA SER A 105 13.13 5.85 -8.40
C SER A 105 12.32 6.81 -7.53
N GLU A 106 10.99 6.74 -7.59
CA GLU A 106 10.12 7.55 -6.72
C GLU A 106 10.21 7.08 -5.27
N VAL A 107 10.22 5.77 -5.04
CA VAL A 107 10.39 5.20 -3.70
C VAL A 107 11.76 5.57 -3.12
N GLN A 108 12.81 5.52 -3.93
CA GLN A 108 14.15 5.97 -3.53
C GLN A 108 14.18 7.46 -3.18
N ALA A 109 13.50 8.31 -3.97
CA ALA A 109 13.39 9.73 -3.70
C ALA A 109 12.65 10.00 -2.38
N ASP A 110 11.58 9.25 -2.10
CA ASP A 110 10.86 9.38 -0.84
C ASP A 110 11.70 8.94 0.35
N VAL A 111 12.42 7.82 0.25
CA VAL A 111 13.33 7.39 1.33
C VAL A 111 14.39 8.46 1.61
N ALA A 112 15.00 9.04 0.57
CA ALA A 112 15.95 10.13 0.73
C ALA A 112 15.31 11.38 1.36
N ARG A 113 14.09 11.75 0.95
CA ARG A 113 13.35 12.88 1.52
C ARG A 113 12.96 12.63 2.98
N LEU A 114 12.56 11.41 3.33
CA LEU A 114 12.24 11.02 4.71
C LEU A 114 13.47 11.10 5.62
N GLN A 115 14.65 10.72 5.13
CA GLN A 115 15.90 10.89 5.88
C GLN A 115 16.19 12.38 6.15
N GLN A 116 15.89 13.27 5.21
CA GLN A 116 16.03 14.72 5.40
C GLN A 116 15.00 15.26 6.40
N LEU A 117 13.75 14.78 6.33
CA LEU A 117 12.64 15.25 7.17
C LEU A 117 12.73 14.78 8.62
N LEU A 118 13.10 13.50 8.83
CA LEU A 118 13.12 12.84 10.14
C LEU A 118 14.51 12.81 10.79
N GLY A 119 15.54 13.11 10.00
CA GLY A 119 16.93 13.11 10.45
C GLY A 119 17.58 11.72 10.46
N PRO A 120 18.91 11.65 10.67
CA PRO A 120 19.71 10.43 10.52
C PRO A 120 19.48 9.38 11.62
N VAL A 121 18.80 9.75 12.72
CA VAL A 121 18.53 8.85 13.85
C VAL A 121 17.27 7.99 13.59
N ALA A 122 16.46 8.36 12.60
CA ALA A 122 15.24 7.64 12.29
C ALA A 122 15.54 6.29 11.61
N ASP A 123 15.13 5.19 12.24
CA ASP A 123 15.11 3.87 11.61
C ASP A 123 13.91 3.76 10.66
N LEU A 124 14.11 4.21 9.42
CA LEU A 124 13.07 4.19 8.40
C LEU A 124 12.56 2.78 8.10
N ALA A 125 13.43 1.77 8.16
CA ALA A 125 13.03 0.39 7.89
C ALA A 125 12.04 -0.10 8.97
N ALA A 126 12.33 0.18 10.25
CA ALA A 126 11.41 -0.13 11.34
C ALA A 126 10.11 0.67 11.29
N LEU A 127 10.17 1.95 10.87
CA LEU A 127 8.98 2.78 10.69
C LEU A 127 8.06 2.26 9.58
N VAL A 128 8.62 2.00 8.39
CA VAL A 128 7.88 1.46 7.24
C VAL A 128 7.35 0.05 7.56
N GLN A 129 8.13 -0.78 8.27
CA GLN A 129 7.66 -2.10 8.73
C GLN A 129 6.38 -2.01 9.56
N ARG A 130 6.32 -1.04 10.48
CA ARG A 130 5.17 -0.86 11.38
C ARG A 130 4.01 -0.17 10.69
N GLN A 131 4.31 0.78 9.82
CA GLN A 131 3.33 1.60 9.13
C GLN A 131 3.88 1.99 7.75
N PRO A 132 3.57 1.22 6.69
CA PRO A 132 4.15 1.44 5.37
C PRO A 132 3.83 2.80 4.75
N ARG A 133 2.78 3.46 5.25
CA ARG A 133 2.41 4.85 4.93
C ARG A 133 3.52 5.87 5.22
N PHE A 134 4.49 5.55 6.09
CA PHE A 134 5.68 6.40 6.26
C PHE A 134 6.49 6.57 4.98
N LEU A 135 6.36 5.65 4.01
CA LEU A 135 7.05 5.74 2.73
C LEU A 135 6.49 6.84 1.82
N ASP A 136 5.41 7.51 2.21
CA ASP A 136 4.87 8.69 1.54
C ASP A 136 5.48 9.96 2.15
N ALA A 137 6.55 10.46 1.53
CA ALA A 137 7.31 11.59 2.06
C ALA A 137 6.55 12.92 1.99
N GLU A 138 5.59 13.04 1.08
CA GLU A 138 4.70 14.21 0.99
C GLU A 138 3.75 14.23 2.19
N CYS A 139 3.05 13.11 2.45
CA CYS A 139 2.18 12.97 3.61
C CYS A 139 2.94 13.21 4.92
N VAL A 140 4.13 12.64 5.08
CA VAL A 140 4.98 12.90 6.25
C VAL A 140 5.36 14.39 6.36
N GLY A 141 5.71 15.04 5.25
CA GLY A 141 6.03 16.47 5.21
C GLY A 141 4.88 17.34 5.71
N GLU A 142 3.67 17.10 5.20
CA GLU A 142 2.45 17.80 5.62
C GLU A 142 2.17 17.61 7.11
N VAL A 143 2.32 16.38 7.63
CA VAL A 143 2.12 16.10 9.06
C VAL A 143 3.12 16.85 9.91
N LEU A 144 4.37 16.96 9.46
CA LEU A 144 5.38 17.75 10.17
C LEU A 144 5.05 19.25 10.17
N GLU A 145 4.56 19.79 9.06
CA GLU A 145 4.09 21.18 8.99
C GLU A 145 2.92 21.44 9.95
N GLU A 146 1.94 20.54 9.95
CA GLU A 146 0.78 20.64 10.83
C GLU A 146 1.19 20.53 12.31
N LEU A 147 2.11 19.62 12.66
CA LEU A 147 2.67 19.51 14.00
C LEU A 147 3.39 20.80 14.44
N ARG A 148 4.17 21.43 13.55
CA ARG A 148 4.84 22.71 13.85
C ARG A 148 3.83 23.84 14.09
N ARG A 149 2.72 23.84 13.33
CA ARG A 149 1.64 24.82 13.47
C ARG A 149 0.89 24.65 14.79
N LEU A 150 0.56 23.41 15.16
CA LEU A 150 -0.20 23.11 16.38
C LEU A 150 0.64 23.24 17.65
N MET A 151 1.94 22.94 17.58
CA MET A 151 2.84 22.90 18.74
C MET A 151 4.14 23.66 18.46
N PRO A 152 4.07 25.01 18.37
CA PRO A 152 5.25 25.82 18.09
C PRO A 152 6.31 25.65 19.18
N GLY A 153 7.58 25.56 18.77
CA GLY A 153 8.72 25.39 19.67
C GLY A 153 9.02 23.95 20.09
N LYS A 154 8.24 22.97 19.63
CA LYS A 154 8.57 21.53 19.77
C LYS A 154 9.20 20.99 18.49
N ASP A 155 10.03 19.95 18.63
CA ASP A 155 10.60 19.22 17.51
C ASP A 155 9.53 18.28 16.91
N ALA A 156 8.90 18.73 15.82
CA ALA A 156 7.84 17.98 15.15
C ALA A 156 8.28 16.58 14.69
N ALA A 157 9.54 16.39 14.29
CA ALA A 157 10.03 15.09 13.87
C ALA A 157 10.09 14.12 15.05
N GLN A 158 10.65 14.55 16.18
CA GLN A 158 10.64 13.74 17.41
C GLN A 158 9.23 13.43 17.88
N MET A 159 8.29 14.38 17.76
CA MET A 159 6.90 14.15 18.12
C MET A 159 6.22 13.11 17.21
N LEU A 160 6.46 13.16 15.90
CA LEU A 160 5.94 12.17 14.96
C LEU A 160 6.54 10.78 15.21
N LEU A 161 7.84 10.70 15.49
CA LEU A 161 8.51 9.45 15.82
C LEU A 161 8.00 8.84 17.14
N ALA A 162 7.66 9.69 18.11
CA ALA A 162 7.07 9.25 19.38
C ALA A 162 5.61 8.79 19.24
N ASP A 163 4.82 9.42 18.37
CA ASP A 163 3.43 9.02 18.07
C ASP A 163 3.17 8.95 16.54
N PRO A 164 3.48 7.82 15.89
CA PRO A 164 3.23 7.60 14.46
C PRO A 164 1.76 7.74 14.02
N SER A 165 0.81 7.73 14.96
CA SER A 165 -0.61 7.83 14.63
C SER A 165 -1.01 9.20 14.07
N TRP A 166 -0.15 10.22 14.19
CA TRP A 166 -0.33 11.53 13.56
C TRP A 166 -0.54 11.46 12.05
N LEU A 167 0.12 10.52 11.35
CA LEU A 167 -0.12 10.28 9.92
C LEU A 167 -1.61 10.01 9.63
N LEU A 168 -2.22 9.10 10.38
CA LEU A 168 -3.61 8.74 10.19
C LEU A 168 -4.57 9.86 10.60
N ARG A 169 -4.19 10.69 11.59
CA ARG A 169 -5.02 11.81 12.06
C ARG A 169 -5.12 12.90 11.00
N VAL A 170 -3.99 13.29 10.39
CA VAL A 170 -3.95 14.32 9.35
C VAL A 170 -4.68 13.86 8.10
N GLU A 171 -4.48 12.62 7.65
CA GLU A 171 -5.20 12.07 6.50
C GLU A 171 -6.72 12.02 6.70
N ARG A 172 -7.17 11.62 7.89
CA ARG A 172 -8.60 11.62 8.23
C ARG A 172 -9.16 13.03 8.35
N GLY A 173 -8.36 13.98 8.82
CA GLY A 173 -8.70 15.40 8.84
C GLY A 173 -8.96 15.93 7.43
N ARG A 174 -8.05 15.67 6.48
CA ARG A 174 -8.20 16.06 5.07
C ARG A 174 -9.43 15.44 4.42
N LYS A 175 -9.62 14.12 4.56
CA LYS A 175 -10.80 13.42 4.02
C LYS A 175 -12.13 13.94 4.58
N ARG A 176 -12.15 14.51 5.79
CA ARG A 176 -13.35 15.08 6.42
C ARG A 176 -13.59 16.53 6.03
N LEU A 177 -12.53 17.27 5.75
CA LEU A 177 -12.61 18.68 5.36
C LEU A 177 -12.87 18.86 3.87
N GLY A 178 -12.61 17.83 3.06
CA GLY A 178 -12.83 17.86 1.62
C GLY A 178 -11.83 18.82 0.97
N ASP A 179 -10.92 18.30 0.16
CA ASP A 179 -10.50 19.09 -0.98
C ASP A 179 -11.77 19.25 -1.82
N ASP A 180 -12.44 20.40 -1.66
CA ASP A 180 -13.63 20.79 -2.38
C ASP A 180 -13.30 20.72 -3.88
N PRO A 181 -14.03 19.95 -4.71
CA PRO A 181 -13.75 19.89 -6.15
C PRO A 181 -14.15 21.18 -6.90
N ASP A 182 -14.51 22.25 -6.20
CA ASP A 182 -14.88 23.55 -6.75
C ASP A 182 -13.92 24.68 -6.30
N THR A 183 -12.65 24.60 -6.72
CA THR A 183 -11.81 25.80 -6.98
C THR A 183 -10.91 25.61 -8.19
#